data_AF-A0A1X1ZF75-F1
#
_entry.id   AF-A0A1X1ZF75-F1
#
_cell.length_a   1.000
_cell.length_b   1.000
_cell.length_c   1.000
_cell.angle_alpha   90.00
_cell.angle_beta   90.00
_cell.angle_gamma   90.00
#
_symmetry.space_group_name_H-M   'P 1'
#
loop_
_entity.id
_entity.type
_entity.pdbx_description
1 polymer ?
#
loop_
_entity_poly.entity_id
_entity_poly.type
_entity_poly.pdbx_seq_one_letter_code
_entity_poly.pdbx_strand_id
1 'polypeptide(L)'
;MFGYTTAGAWGHDETYEYRPGTYIFETPGVVHRFFNGPEVTEAIFLSYADAEFIDLETNEVTGRVTRADMVERYLQGCEQLGVRRPNFLT
;
A
#
# COMPACT_ATOMS: atom_id res chain seq x y z
N MET A 1 6.90 -1.98 -6.97
CA MET A 1 6.95 -1.39 -5.62
C MET A 1 7.93 -2.19 -4.77
N PHE A 2 8.61 -1.59 -3.79
CA PHE A 2 9.48 -2.30 -2.86
C PHE A 2 8.82 -2.33 -1.47
N GLY A 3 8.96 -3.45 -0.76
CA GLY A 3 8.36 -3.63 0.56
C GLY A 3 9.30 -4.35 1.53
N TYR A 4 9.21 -4.01 2.81
CA TYR A 4 9.87 -4.73 3.89
C TYR A 4 8.93 -4.91 5.08
N THR A 5 8.73 -6.15 5.49
CA THR A 5 7.79 -6.49 6.58
C THR A 5 8.52 -6.45 7.93
N THR A 6 7.96 -5.74 8.90
CA THR A 6 8.52 -5.59 10.25
C THR A 6 7.70 -6.32 11.32
N ALA A 7 6.39 -6.51 11.12
CA ALA A 7 5.51 -7.25 12.02
C ALA A 7 4.34 -7.91 11.26
N GLY A 8 3.73 -8.92 11.87
CA GLY A 8 2.53 -9.59 11.36
C GLY A 8 2.78 -10.57 10.20
N ALA A 9 1.74 -10.85 9.42
CA ALA A 9 1.78 -11.72 8.26
C ALA A 9 0.76 -11.26 7.21
N TRP A 10 1.16 -11.24 5.95
CA TRP A 10 0.32 -10.81 4.82
C TRP A 10 0.79 -11.47 3.52
N GLY A 11 0.03 -11.36 2.44
CA GLY A 11 0.39 -11.98 1.16
C GLY A 11 -0.41 -11.47 -0.03
N HIS A 12 -0.02 -11.92 -1.23
CA HIS A 12 -0.78 -11.67 -2.46
C HIS A 12 -1.70 -12.82 -2.88
N ASP A 13 -1.51 -13.97 -2.24
CA ASP A 13 -2.34 -15.16 -2.38
C ASP A 13 -2.37 -15.89 -1.02
N GLU A 14 -3.13 -16.97 -0.95
CA GLU A 14 -3.29 -17.77 0.27
C GLU A 14 -2.14 -18.77 0.49
N THR A 15 -1.15 -18.82 -0.41
CA THR A 15 -0.12 -19.86 -0.45
C THR A 15 1.23 -19.39 0.06
N TYR A 16 1.53 -18.09 -0.05
CA TYR A 16 2.79 -17.52 0.38
C TYR A 16 2.59 -16.29 1.28
N GLU A 17 3.19 -16.36 2.46
CA GLU A 17 3.12 -15.29 3.46
C GLU A 17 4.44 -14.53 3.54
N TYR A 18 4.33 -13.21 3.49
CA TYR A 18 5.36 -12.26 3.86
C TYR A 18 5.33 -12.06 5.38
N ARG A 19 6.46 -12.35 6.04
CA ARG A 19 6.65 -12.33 7.50
C ARG A 19 7.75 -11.34 7.87
N PRO A 20 7.97 -11.04 9.18
CA PRO A 20 9.00 -10.09 9.57
C PRO A 20 10.38 -10.49 9.02
N GLY A 21 11.07 -9.53 8.38
CA GLY A 21 12.32 -9.77 7.68
C GLY A 21 12.18 -10.08 6.18
N THR A 22 10.95 -10.27 5.68
CA THR A 22 10.73 -10.46 4.24
C THR A 22 10.84 -9.13 3.50
N TYR A 23 11.76 -9.09 2.53
CA TYR A 23 11.84 -8.05 1.49
C TYR A 23 11.10 -8.52 0.25
N ILE A 24 10.33 -7.61 -0.37
CA ILE A 24 9.61 -7.88 -1.61
C ILE A 24 9.92 -6.84 -2.69
N PHE A 25 9.79 -7.30 -3.94
CA PHE A 25 9.78 -6.45 -5.12
C PHE A 25 8.61 -6.86 -6.01
N GLU A 26 7.67 -5.94 -6.18
CA GLU A 26 6.56 -6.08 -7.11
C GLU A 26 6.95 -5.48 -8.46
N THR A 27 6.94 -6.33 -9.50
CA THR A 27 7.23 -5.91 -10.87
C THR A 27 6.09 -5.08 -11.45
N PRO A 28 6.37 -4.03 -12.24
CA PRO A 28 5.35 -3.20 -12.87
C PRO A 28 4.35 -4.01 -13.73
N GLY A 29 3.08 -3.64 -13.67
CA GLY A 29 2.00 -4.24 -14.48
C GLY A 29 1.44 -5.55 -13.96
N VAL A 30 1.95 -6.07 -12.84
CA VAL A 30 1.36 -7.25 -12.18
C VAL A 30 0.22 -6.81 -11.27
N VAL A 31 -0.95 -7.42 -11.45
CA VAL A 31 -2.12 -7.17 -10.60
C VAL A 31 -2.00 -8.01 -9.34
N HIS A 32 -2.08 -7.36 -8.20
CA HIS A 32 -1.99 -7.99 -6.89
C HIS A 32 -3.29 -7.80 -6.11
N ARG A 33 -3.61 -8.76 -5.25
CA ARG A 33 -4.59 -8.62 -4.18
C ARG A 33 -3.85 -8.56 -2.85
N PHE A 34 -4.32 -7.79 -1.89
CA PHE A 34 -3.72 -7.75 -0.55
C PHE A 34 -4.54 -8.62 0.40
N PHE A 35 -3.90 -9.61 1.02
CA PHE A 35 -4.47 -10.41 2.09
C PHE A 35 -3.69 -10.16 3.36
N ASN A 36 -4.39 -9.90 4.46
CA ASN A 36 -3.78 -9.78 5.78
C ASN A 36 -4.11 -10.98 6.64
N GLY A 37 -3.14 -11.42 7.43
CA GLY A 37 -3.35 -12.39 8.49
C GLY A 37 -4.17 -11.84 9.66
N PRO A 38 -4.37 -12.64 10.72
CA PRO A 38 -5.17 -12.26 11.88
C PRO A 38 -4.50 -11.20 12.78
N GLU A 39 -3.20 -10.96 12.60
CA GLU A 39 -2.42 -10.02 13.39
C GLU A 39 -2.26 -8.67 12.67
N VAL A 40 -1.92 -7.63 13.44
CA VAL A 40 -1.55 -6.33 12.87
C VAL A 40 -0.25 -6.51 12.08
N THR A 41 -0.30 -6.12 10.81
CA THR A 41 0.88 -6.09 9.94
C THR A 41 1.50 -4.70 9.95
N GLU A 42 2.81 -4.66 10.10
CA GLU A 42 3.61 -3.47 9.88
C GLU A 42 4.58 -3.74 8.75
N ALA A 43 4.58 -2.85 7.76
CA ALA A 43 5.46 -2.93 6.61
C ALA A 43 5.81 -1.53 6.08
N ILE A 44 7.02 -1.40 5.54
CA ILE A 44 7.50 -0.19 4.89
C ILE A 44 7.42 -0.41 3.39
N PHE A 45 6.74 0.49 2.68
CA PHE A 45 6.62 0.43 1.22
C PHE A 45 7.22 1.67 0.56
N LEU A 46 7.95 1.45 -0.54
CA LEU A 46 8.40 2.49 -1.45
C LEU A 46 7.73 2.26 -2.81
N SER A 47 6.82 3.15 -3.17
CA SER A 47 6.14 3.13 -4.47
C SER A 47 6.50 4.37 -5.30
N TYR A 48 6.68 4.15 -6.60
CA TYR A 48 6.94 5.21 -7.59
C TYR A 48 5.73 5.46 -8.51
N ALA A 49 4.73 4.59 -8.44
CA ALA A 49 3.58 4.59 -9.33
C ALA A 49 2.29 4.82 -8.54
N ASP A 50 1.27 5.26 -9.26
CA ASP A 50 -0.09 5.33 -8.74
C ASP A 50 -0.64 3.91 -8.54
N ALA A 51 -1.56 3.75 -7.60
CA ALA A 51 -2.26 2.49 -7.37
C ALA A 51 -3.55 2.49 -8.19
N GLU A 52 -3.69 1.53 -9.11
CA GLU A 52 -4.91 1.32 -9.89
C GLU A 52 -5.71 0.16 -9.30
N PHE A 53 -7.03 0.35 -9.16
CA PHE A 53 -7.95 -0.71 -8.77
C PHE A 53 -8.53 -1.34 -10.02
N ILE A 54 -8.38 -2.65 -10.14
CA ILE A 54 -8.72 -3.41 -11.35
C ILE A 54 -9.93 -4.30 -11.07
N ASP A 55 -10.93 -4.25 -11.94
CA ASP A 55 -11.97 -5.29 -12.01
C ASP A 55 -11.36 -6.55 -12.61
N LEU A 56 -11.36 -7.66 -11.88
CA LEU A 56 -10.70 -8.89 -12.33
C LEU A 56 -11.51 -9.67 -13.38
N GLU A 57 -12.80 -9.39 -13.55
CA GLU A 57 -13.64 -10.03 -14.56
C GLU A 57 -13.47 -9.34 -15.91
N THR A 58 -13.44 -8.00 -15.93
CA THR A 58 -13.32 -7.20 -17.16
C THR A 58 -11.90 -6.77 -17.48
N ASN A 59 -11.00 -6.83 -16.49
CA ASN A 59 -9.63 -6.31 -16.54
C ASN A 59 -9.56 -4.78 -16.77
N GLU A 60 -10.62 -4.05 -16.44
CA GLU A 60 -10.68 -2.60 -16.55
C GLU A 60 -10.27 -1.90 -15.26
N VAL A 61 -9.70 -0.69 -15.40
CA VAL A 61 -9.39 0.18 -14.25
C VAL A 61 -10.69 0.81 -13.76
N THR A 62 -11.04 0.54 -12.50
CA THR A 62 -12.25 1.08 -11.83
C THR A 62 -11.94 2.26 -10.92
N GLY A 63 -10.68 2.46 -10.56
CA GLY A 63 -10.25 3.58 -9.73
C GLY A 63 -8.73 3.74 -9.74
N ARG A 64 -8.28 4.91 -9.31
CA ARG A 64 -6.85 5.25 -9.23
C ARG A 64 -6.60 6.12 -8.01
N VAL A 65 -5.51 5.83 -7.29
CA VAL A 65 -4.98 6.65 -6.20
C VAL A 65 -3.61 7.13 -6.61
N THR A 66 -3.49 8.44 -6.78
CA THR A 66 -2.24 9.10 -7.13
C THR A 66 -1.44 9.44 -5.89
N ARG A 67 -0.16 9.78 -6.09
CA ARG A 67 0.69 10.32 -5.02
C ARG A 67 0.10 11.60 -4.39
N ALA A 68 -0.54 12.46 -5.20
CA ALA A 68 -1.18 13.67 -4.69
C ALA A 68 -2.35 13.34 -3.77
N ASP A 69 -3.19 12.36 -4.16
CA ASP A 69 -4.33 11.90 -3.36
C ASP A 69 -3.87 11.34 -2.00
N MET A 70 -2.77 10.56 -1.98
CA MET A 70 -2.21 10.02 -0.73
C MET A 70 -1.73 11.13 0.21
N VAL A 71 -1.01 12.12 -0.32
CA VAL A 71 -0.53 13.27 0.45
C VAL A 71 -1.70 14.07 0.99
N GLU A 72 -2.69 14.38 0.15
CA GLU A 72 -3.88 15.12 0.56
C GLU A 72 -4.61 14.39 1.69
N ARG A 73 -4.86 13.08 1.53
CA ARG A 73 -5.55 12.27 2.53
C ARG A 73 -4.78 12.22 3.86
N TYR A 74 -3.46 12.11 3.83
CA TYR A 74 -2.63 12.16 5.03
C TYR A 74 -2.76 13.49 5.77
N LEU A 75 -2.74 14.61 5.04
CA LEU A 75 -2.86 15.94 5.62
C LEU A 75 -4.26 16.23 6.17
N GLN A 76 -5.30 15.78 5.48
CA GLN A 76 -6.67 15.82 5.98
C GLN A 76 -6.80 15.04 7.30
N GLY A 77 -6.20 13.86 7.39
CA GLY A 77 -6.17 13.07 8.62
C GLY A 77 -5.44 13.79 9.77
N CYS A 78 -4.34 14.48 9.47
CA CYS A 78 -3.62 15.30 10.46
C CYS A 78 -4.51 16.42 11.03
N GLU A 79 -5.23 17.12 10.16
CA GLU A 79 -6.15 18.21 10.56
C GLU A 79 -7.31 17.68 11.42
N GLN A 80 -7.92 16.55 11.03
CA GLN A 80 -9.01 15.92 11.78
C GLN A 80 -8.60 15.49 13.19
N LEU A 81 -7.34 15.05 13.35
CA LEU A 81 -6.77 14.68 14.65
C LEU A 81 -6.24 15.87 15.45
N GLY A 82 -6.31 17.09 14.91
CA GLY A 82 -5.79 18.31 15.55
C GLY A 82 -4.27 18.33 15.70
N VAL A 83 -3.55 17.51 14.93
CA VAL A 83 -2.08 17.51 14.95
C VAL A 83 -1.54 18.53 13.96
N ARG A 84 -0.33 19.04 14.23
CA ARG A 84 0.32 20.02 13.35
C ARG A 84 0.53 19.41 11.96
N ARG A 85 0.17 20.17 10.92
CA ARG A 85 0.45 19.81 9.52
C ARG A 85 1.95 19.52 9.34
N PRO A 86 2.33 18.30 8.91
CA PRO A 86 3.72 17.94 8.69
C PRO A 86 4.36 18.79 7.60
N ASN A 87 5.64 19.11 7.77
CA ASN A 87 6.43 19.80 6.76
C ASN A 87 7.18 18.77 5.91
N PHE A 88 6.98 18.79 4.60
CA PHE A 88 7.63 17.89 3.65
C PHE A 88 7.79 18.60 2.31
N LEU A 89 8.74 18.12 1.50
CA LEU A 89 8.96 18.63 0.15
C LEU A 89 8.00 17.92 -0.81
N THR A 90 7.33 18.69 -1.66
CA THR A 90 6.42 18.21 -2.72
C THR A 90 7.10 18.27 -4.08
#